data_AF-X0WJY5-F1
#
_entry.id   AF-X0WJY5-F1
#
_cell.length_a   1.000
_cell.length_b   1.000
_cell.length_c   1.000
_cell.angle_alpha   90.00
_cell.angle_beta   90.00
_cell.angle_gamma   90.00
#
_symmetry.space_group_name_H-M   'P 1'
#
loop_
_entity.id
_entity.type
_entity.pdbx_description
1 polymer ?
#
loop_
_entity_poly.entity_id
_entity_poly.type
_entity_poly.pdbx_seq_one_letter_code
_entity_poly.pdbx_strand_id
1 'polypeptide(L)'
;LIHYHLCENDRGIPGTGLVNWDDIFKALAEIDYKGNAALESFVDATDNMNTWVWRQLAPDGDTLLREGVAFIRKMQKKYGMA
;
A
#
# COMPACT_ATOMS: atom_id res chain seq x y z
N LEU A 1 5.01 -14.50 9.96
CA LEU A 1 4.15 -13.48 9.34
C LEU A 1 3.19 -14.20 8.39
N ILE A 2 1.87 -13.98 8.47
CA ILE A 2 0.87 -14.70 7.64
C ILE A 2 0.00 -13.79 6.77
N HIS A 3 -0.12 -12.52 7.15
CA HIS A 3 -0.84 -11.48 6.43
C HIS A 3 -0.16 -10.13 6.67
N TYR A 4 -0.14 -9.26 5.66
CA TYR A 4 0.49 -7.93 5.75
C TYR A 4 -0.38 -6.87 5.08
N HIS A 5 -0.53 -5.70 5.70
CA HIS A 5 -1.22 -4.56 5.09
C HIS A 5 -0.21 -3.56 4.55
N LEU A 6 -0.35 -3.24 3.27
CA LEU A 6 0.49 -2.30 2.53
C LEU A 6 -0.18 -0.92 2.61
N CYS A 7 0.18 -0.15 3.64
CA CYS A 7 -0.36 1.18 3.88
C CYS A 7 0.74 2.23 3.69
N GLU A 8 0.46 3.30 2.95
CA GLU A 8 1.32 4.49 2.96
C GLU A 8 1.22 5.24 4.29
N ASN A 9 2.19 6.10 4.62
CA ASN A 9 2.29 6.78 5.92
C ASN A 9 1.04 7.61 6.26
N ASP A 10 0.36 8.15 5.24
CA ASP A 10 -0.87 8.93 5.40
C ASP A 10 -2.12 8.22 4.88
N ARG A 11 -2.00 6.91 4.59
CA ARG A 11 -3.06 6.03 4.06
C ARG A 11 -3.52 6.34 2.64
N GLY A 12 -2.84 7.24 1.93
CA GLY A 12 -3.10 7.52 0.52
C GLY A 12 -2.58 6.44 -0.42
N ILE A 13 -2.18 6.86 -1.62
CA ILE A 13 -1.66 5.98 -2.67
C ILE A 13 -0.23 5.52 -2.30
N PRO A 14 0.05 4.20 -2.23
CA PRO A 14 1.40 3.70 -2.01
C PRO A 14 2.45 4.31 -2.94
N GLY A 15 3.57 4.75 -2.36
CA GLY A 15 4.70 5.33 -3.10
C GLY A 15 4.62 6.84 -3.29
N THR A 16 3.59 7.49 -2.76
CA THR A 16 3.44 8.96 -2.79
C THR A 16 3.83 9.64 -1.48
N GLY A 17 4.15 8.85 -0.45
CA GLY A 17 4.48 9.31 0.89
C GLY A 17 5.92 9.02 1.31
N LEU A 18 6.09 8.72 2.60
CA LEU A 18 7.37 8.58 3.28
C LEU A 18 7.68 7.16 3.73
N VAL A 19 6.79 6.19 3.50
CA VAL A 19 7.10 4.78 3.80
C VAL A 19 8.32 4.36 2.98
N ASN A 20 9.31 3.77 3.66
CA ASN A 20 10.47 3.18 3.02
C ASN A 20 10.11 1.82 2.43
N TRP A 21 9.44 1.84 1.28
CA TRP A 21 8.97 0.65 0.58
C TRP A 21 10.12 -0.27 0.16
N ASP A 22 11.30 0.28 -0.15
CA ASP A 22 12.45 -0.50 -0.57
C ASP A 22 12.93 -1.45 0.53
N ASP A 23 13.09 -0.96 1.77
CA ASP A 23 13.49 -1.83 2.88
C ASP A 23 12.39 -2.83 3.26
N ILE A 24 11.11 -2.45 3.15
CA ILE A 24 9.98 -3.37 3.41
C ILE A 24 10.00 -4.53 2.42
N PHE A 25 10.00 -4.25 1.12
CA PHE A 25 9.96 -5.31 0.11
C PHE A 25 11.27 -6.13 0.08
N LYS A 26 12.42 -5.51 0.37
CA LYS A 26 13.68 -6.23 0.58
C LYS A 26 13.56 -7.22 1.73
N ALA A 27 13.10 -6.78 2.90
CA ALA A 27 12.95 -7.65 4.06
C ALA A 27 11.94 -8.77 3.84
N LEU A 28 10.81 -8.49 3.17
CA LEU A 28 9.82 -9.51 2.81
C LEU A 28 10.39 -10.56 1.85
N ALA A 29 11.25 -10.17 0.91
CA ALA A 29 11.96 -11.09 0.04
C ALA A 29 13.02 -11.92 0.79
N GLU A 30 13.79 -11.30 1.70
CA GLU A 30 14.82 -11.98 2.51
C GLU A 30 14.26 -13.09 3.40
N ILE A 31 13.03 -12.91 3.90
CA ILE A 31 12.35 -13.94 4.72
C ILE A 31 11.53 -14.93 3.89
N ASP A 32 11.62 -14.87 2.56
CA ASP A 32 10.82 -15.66 1.62
C ASP A 32 9.31 -15.60 1.93
N TYR A 33 8.77 -14.39 2.12
CA TYR A 33 7.37 -14.22 2.54
C TYR A 33 6.38 -14.81 1.52
N LYS A 34 5.56 -15.79 1.95
CA LYS A 34 4.50 -16.44 1.15
C LYS A 34 3.08 -16.15 1.64
N GLY A 35 2.92 -15.31 2.66
CA GLY A 35 1.60 -14.96 3.18
C GLY A 35 0.85 -13.99 2.26
N ASN A 36 -0.40 -13.71 2.60
CA ASN A 36 -1.21 -12.76 1.85
C ASN A 36 -0.79 -11.31 2.14
N ALA A 37 -1.07 -10.42 1.19
CA ALA A 37 -0.94 -8.99 1.41
C ALA A 37 -2.17 -8.26 0.86
N ALA A 38 -2.59 -7.21 1.56
CA ALA A 38 -3.70 -6.37 1.16
C ALA A 38 -3.25 -4.91 1.07
N LEU A 39 -3.71 -4.20 0.05
CA LEU A 39 -3.65 -2.74 -0.01
C LEU A 39 -4.77 -2.19 0.89
N GLU A 40 -4.41 -1.48 1.95
CA GLU A 40 -5.36 -0.77 2.81
C GLU A 40 -5.08 0.74 2.72
N SER A 41 -6.00 1.47 2.10
CA SER A 41 -5.90 2.91 1.84
C SER A 41 -7.28 3.56 1.85
N PHE A 42 -7.31 4.90 1.91
CA PHE A 42 -8.53 5.70 1.92
C PHE A 42 -8.47 6.82 0.87
N VAL A 43 -9.62 7.18 0.30
CA VAL A 43 -9.73 8.24 -0.71
C VAL A 43 -9.89 9.59 -0.04
N ASP A 44 -10.80 9.69 0.92
CA ASP A 44 -11.20 10.94 1.56
C ASP A 44 -11.85 10.71 2.94
N ALA A 45 -12.44 11.76 3.50
CA ALA A 45 -13.21 11.67 4.74
C ALA A 45 -14.57 11.02 4.45
N THR A 46 -14.84 9.88 5.07
CA THR A 46 -16.07 9.10 4.87
C THR A 46 -16.80 8.86 6.19
N ASP A 47 -18.14 8.88 6.14
CA ASP A 47 -18.99 8.59 7.31
C ASP A 47 -19.22 7.07 7.51
N ASN A 48 -18.72 6.24 6.60
CA ASN A 48 -18.97 4.79 6.57
C ASN A 48 -18.04 3.98 7.48
N MET A 49 -16.96 4.58 7.97
CA MET A 49 -15.95 3.93 8.80
C MET A 49 -15.25 4.97 9.68
N ASN A 50 -14.89 4.59 10.91
CA ASN A 50 -14.03 5.42 11.73
C ASN A 50 -12.58 5.22 11.26
N THR A 51 -12.09 6.11 10.38
CA THR A 51 -10.74 6.03 9.77
C THR A 51 -9.81 7.15 10.19
N TRP A 52 -10.35 8.20 10.85
CA TRP A 52 -9.64 9.42 11.22
C TRP A 52 -8.93 10.10 10.04
N VAL A 53 -9.50 9.95 8.83
CA VAL A 53 -9.09 10.66 7.62
C VAL A 53 -9.90 11.94 7.49
N TRP A 54 -9.20 13.07 7.38
CA TRP A 54 -9.80 14.42 7.33
C TRP A 54 -9.47 15.18 6.04
N ARG A 55 -8.83 14.52 5.07
CA ARG A 55 -8.30 15.13 3.83
C ARG A 55 -8.65 14.26 2.63
N GLN A 56 -8.72 14.87 1.45
CA GLN A 56 -8.67 14.15 0.18
C GLN A 56 -7.26 13.58 -0.04
N LEU A 57 -7.11 12.27 -0.01
CA LEU A 57 -5.85 11.54 -0.19
C LEU A 57 -5.67 11.01 -1.62
N ALA A 58 -6.78 10.80 -2.35
CA ALA A 58 -6.77 10.44 -3.77
C ALA A 58 -7.94 11.11 -4.52
N PRO A 59 -7.86 11.27 -5.85
CA PRO A 59 -8.98 11.82 -6.62
C PRO A 59 -10.26 10.98 -6.52
N ASP A 60 -10.11 9.65 -6.60
CA ASP A 60 -11.18 8.66 -6.53
C ASP A 60 -10.60 7.26 -6.22
N GLY A 61 -11.48 6.30 -5.92
CA GLY A 61 -11.09 4.93 -5.58
C GLY A 61 -10.42 4.17 -6.72
N ASP A 62 -10.84 4.40 -7.97
CA ASP A 62 -10.29 3.71 -9.14
C ASP A 62 -8.85 4.12 -9.41
N THR A 63 -8.56 5.41 -9.25
CA THR A 63 -7.22 6.00 -9.36
C THR A 63 -6.33 5.47 -8.25
N LEU A 64 -6.83 5.44 -7.01
CA LEU A 64 -6.12 4.87 -5.87
C LEU A 64 -5.71 3.41 -6.13
N LEU A 65 -6.64 2.58 -6.59
CA LEU A 65 -6.39 1.17 -6.84
C LEU A 65 -5.44 0.96 -8.02
N ARG A 66 -5.68 1.67 -9.14
CA ARG A 66 -4.85 1.56 -10.35
C ARG A 66 -3.40 1.92 -10.07
N GLU A 67 -3.15 3.04 -9.41
CA GLU A 67 -1.80 3.52 -9.11
C GLU A 67 -1.14 2.71 -8.00
N GLY A 68 -1.87 2.41 -6.92
CA GLY A 68 -1.36 1.61 -5.81
C GLY A 68 -0.96 0.20 -6.24
N VAL A 69 -1.79 -0.49 -7.02
CA VAL A 69 -1.47 -1.83 -7.54
C VAL A 69 -0.29 -1.78 -8.52
N ALA A 70 -0.22 -0.76 -9.38
CA ALA A 70 0.92 -0.60 -10.28
C ALA A 70 2.24 -0.41 -9.51
N PHE A 71 2.22 0.40 -8.44
CA PHE A 71 3.36 0.58 -7.55
C PHE A 71 3.76 -0.73 -6.85
N ILE A 72 2.81 -1.44 -6.24
CA ILE A 72 3.07 -2.71 -5.54
C ILE A 72 3.68 -3.74 -6.49
N ARG A 73 3.11 -3.91 -7.69
CA ARG A 73 3.65 -4.84 -8.71
C ARG A 73 5.06 -4.48 -9.14
N LYS A 74 5.36 -3.18 -9.28
CA LYS A 74 6.72 -2.70 -9.56
C LYS A 74 7.69 -3.10 -8.44
N MET A 75 7.29 -2.98 -7.18
CA MET A 75 8.09 -3.37 -6.02
C MET A 75 8.31 -4.89 -5.96
N GLN A 76 7.26 -5.70 -6.16
CA GLN A 76 7.39 -7.15 -6.24
C GLN A 76 8.37 -7.58 -7.33
N LYS A 77 8.28 -6.98 -8.52
CA LYS A 77 9.21 -7.24 -9.62
C LYS A 77 10.64 -6.80 -9.27
N LYS A 78 10.83 -5.64 -8.63
CA LYS A 78 12.15 -5.13 -8.23
C LYS A 78 12.88 -6.08 -7.27
N TYR A 79 12.15 -6.75 -6.38
CA TYR A 79 12.69 -7.64 -5.37
C TYR A 79 12.52 -9.14 -5.66
N GLY A 80 12.14 -9.51 -6.89
CA GLY A 80 12.05 -10.91 -7.32
C GLY A 80 10.97 -11.72 -6.61
N MET A 81 9.88 -11.07 -6.18
CA MET A 81 8.75 -11.68 -5.47
C MET A 81 7.58 -12.06 -6.39
N ALA A 82 7.80 -12.10 -7.71
CA ALA A 82 6.77 -12.35 -8.74
C ALA A 82 6.88 -13.76 -9.32
#